data_AF-A0A7R7GLA5-F1
#
_entry.id   AF-A0A7R7GLA5-F1
#
_cell.length_a   1.000
_cell.length_b   1.000
_cell.length_c   1.000
_cell.angle_alpha   90.00
_cell.angle_beta   90.00
_cell.angle_gamma   90.00
#
_symmetry.space_group_name_H-M   'P 1'
#
loop_
_entity.id
_entity.type
_entity.pdbx_description
1 polymer ?
#
loop_
_entity_poly.entity_id
_entity_poly.type
_entity_poly.pdbx_seq_one_letter_code
_entity_poly.pdbx_strand_id
1 'polypeptide(L)'
;MPKVLDPRLRGDDGLVKPGPGRRHSGLTLLELMVVLVIVALLTTLAWPGFVEHFQRVRRQDAMTTLLRIQLQQEQWRAQDTDYATLAELGWGTAQSLAGHYRLELRARGPAGYRVIARPRRNGAQAGDPCGAFALDQDGPVLGSGFAGARCWRG
;
A
#
# COMPACT_ATOMS: atom_id res chain seq x y z
N MET A 1 56.42 -27.17 -65.88
CA MET A 1 55.76 -25.92 -66.30
C MET A 1 55.58 -25.02 -65.08
N PRO A 2 56.25 -23.85 -65.02
CA PRO A 2 56.21 -22.97 -63.85
C PRO A 2 55.00 -22.03 -63.90
N LYS A 3 54.30 -21.87 -62.77
CA LYS A 3 53.28 -20.84 -62.61
C LYS A 3 53.97 -19.48 -62.44
N VAL A 4 53.67 -18.58 -63.36
CA VAL A 4 54.08 -17.18 -63.36
C VAL A 4 53.46 -16.49 -62.13
N LEU A 5 54.30 -15.83 -61.31
CA LEU A 5 53.86 -14.93 -60.25
C LEU A 5 53.36 -13.63 -60.89
N ASP A 6 52.15 -13.21 -60.55
CA ASP A 6 51.54 -11.94 -60.96
C ASP A 6 51.94 -10.83 -59.95
N PRO A 7 52.60 -9.73 -60.35
CA PRO A 7 53.13 -8.74 -59.42
C PRO A 7 52.22 -7.53 -59.19
N ARG A 8 50.89 -7.68 -59.23
CA ARG A 8 49.94 -6.55 -59.16
C ARG A 8 48.76 -6.76 -58.22
N LEU A 9 49.03 -6.82 -56.92
CA LEU A 9 48.07 -6.35 -55.91
C LEU A 9 48.72 -5.18 -55.19
N ARG A 10 48.66 -4.04 -55.88
CA ARG A 10 49.02 -2.73 -55.37
C ARG A 10 47.98 -2.36 -54.32
N GLY A 11 48.45 -2.03 -53.12
CA GLY A 11 47.59 -1.64 -52.01
C GLY A 11 46.84 -0.36 -52.35
N ASP A 12 45.55 -0.52 -52.59
CA ASP A 12 44.58 0.57 -52.59
C ASP A 12 44.05 0.68 -51.17
N ASP A 13 44.94 1.01 -50.23
CA ASP A 13 44.58 1.35 -48.86
C ASP A 13 43.85 2.70 -48.90
N GLY A 14 42.58 2.64 -49.30
CA GLY A 14 41.64 3.73 -49.24
C GLY A 14 41.66 4.27 -47.81
N LEU A 15 42.27 5.45 -47.66
CA LEU A 15 42.30 6.21 -46.44
C LEU A 15 40.85 6.53 -46.02
N VAL A 16 40.22 5.62 -45.29
CA VAL A 16 38.95 5.83 -44.60
C VAL A 16 39.21 6.92 -43.57
N LYS A 17 38.82 8.16 -43.89
CA LYS A 17 38.85 9.24 -42.92
C LYS A 17 37.79 8.95 -41.86
N PRO A 18 38.16 8.75 -40.59
CA PRO A 18 37.16 8.60 -39.54
C PRO A 18 36.33 9.88 -39.49
N GLY A 19 35.01 9.75 -39.66
CA GLY A 19 34.08 10.86 -39.46
C GLY A 19 34.21 11.39 -38.04
N PRO A 20 33.93 12.68 -37.79
CA PRO A 20 34.07 13.27 -36.46
C PRO A 20 33.22 12.47 -35.46
N GLY A 21 33.88 11.81 -34.52
CA GLY A 21 33.24 11.07 -33.45
C GLY A 21 32.32 12.00 -32.67
N ARG A 22 31.03 11.64 -32.57
CA ARG A 22 30.08 12.35 -31.73
C ARG A 22 30.61 12.29 -30.30
N ARG A 23 30.93 13.45 -29.71
CA ARG A 23 31.27 13.53 -28.29
C ARG A 23 30.03 13.12 -27.52
N HIS A 24 30.10 12.00 -26.80
CA HIS A 24 29.09 11.65 -25.82
C HIS A 24 29.20 12.69 -24.70
N SER A 25 28.26 13.63 -24.65
CA SER A 25 28.08 14.53 -23.52
C SER A 25 27.64 13.69 -22.32
N GLY A 26 28.56 13.43 -21.39
CA GLY A 26 28.25 12.77 -20.12
C GLY A 26 27.66 13.75 -19.12
N LEU A 27 26.76 13.28 -18.26
CA LEU A 27 26.27 14.02 -17.10
C LEU A 27 27.46 14.37 -16.19
N THR A 28 27.53 15.62 -15.72
CA THR A 28 28.58 15.99 -14.76
C THR A 28 28.21 15.55 -13.35
N LEU A 29 29.21 15.35 -12.48
CA LEU A 29 28.97 15.05 -11.07
C LEU A 29 28.20 16.18 -10.37
N LEU A 30 28.47 17.44 -10.76
CA LEU A 30 27.75 18.60 -10.25
C LEU A 30 26.28 18.59 -10.64
N GLU A 31 25.97 18.25 -11.89
CA GLU A 31 24.60 18.15 -12.40
C GLU A 31 23.80 17.11 -11.63
N LEU A 32 24.39 15.95 -11.35
CA LEU A 32 23.75 14.94 -10.51
C LEU A 32 23.51 15.45 -9.08
N MET A 33 24.45 16.17 -8.47
CA MET A 33 24.25 16.74 -7.14
C MET A 33 23.10 17.73 -7.11
N VAL A 34 22.98 18.59 -8.12
CA VAL A 34 21.87 19.55 -8.22
C VAL A 34 20.53 18.81 -8.39
N VAL A 35 20.46 17.78 -9.24
CA VAL A 35 19.25 16.96 -9.41
C VAL A 35 18.85 16.29 -8.09
N LEU A 36 19.79 15.71 -7.35
CA LEU A 36 19.51 15.08 -6.06
C LEU A 36 19.00 16.08 -5.02
N VAL A 37 19.55 17.29 -4.98
CA VAL A 37 19.07 18.36 -4.10
C VAL A 37 17.63 18.74 -4.44
N ILE A 38 17.31 18.89 -5.74
CA ILE A 38 15.95 19.21 -6.20
C ILE A 38 14.99 18.07 -5.82
N VAL A 39 15.35 16.82 -6.08
CA VAL A 39 14.51 15.64 -5.75
C VAL A 39 14.27 15.54 -4.24
N ALA A 40 15.29 15.78 -3.41
CA ALA A 40 15.14 15.76 -1.96
C ALA A 40 14.13 16.84 -1.50
N LEU A 41 14.20 18.05 -2.07
CA LEU A 41 13.27 19.13 -1.76
C LEU A 41 11.84 18.82 -2.21
N LEU A 42 11.65 18.23 -3.38
CA LEU A 42 10.31 17.86 -3.86
C LEU A 42 9.70 16.73 -3.03
N THR A 43 10.53 15.77 -2.60
CA THR A 43 10.08 14.61 -1.84
C THR A 43 9.51 15.01 -0.48
N THR A 44 10.13 15.98 0.23
CA THR A 44 9.63 16.42 1.55
C THR A 44 8.23 17.02 1.48
N LEU A 45 7.88 17.68 0.37
CA LEU A 45 6.56 18.26 0.14
C LEU A 45 5.52 17.22 -0.32
N ALA A 46 5.93 16.26 -1.16
CA ALA A 46 5.03 15.28 -1.76
C ALA A 46 4.73 14.07 -0.86
N TRP A 47 5.69 13.67 -0.01
CA TRP A 47 5.61 12.47 0.82
C TRP A 47 4.39 12.39 1.76
N PRO A 48 4.01 13.43 2.53
CA PRO A 48 2.91 13.30 3.49
C PRO A 48 1.58 12.93 2.83
N GLY A 49 1.27 13.53 1.67
CA GLY A 49 0.03 13.24 0.94
C GLY A 49 -0.05 11.80 0.42
N PHE A 50 1.09 11.22 0.03
CA PHE A 50 1.15 9.81 -0.39
C PHE A 50 0.83 8.88 0.78
N VAL A 51 1.41 9.11 1.96
CA VAL A 51 1.14 8.29 3.16
C VAL A 51 -0.34 8.37 3.56
N GLU A 52 -0.93 9.56 3.56
CA GLU A 52 -2.34 9.75 3.89
C GLU A 52 -3.26 8.98 2.92
N HIS A 53 -2.93 8.96 1.63
CA HIS A 53 -3.68 8.21 0.63
C HIS A 53 -3.76 6.71 0.97
N PHE A 54 -2.63 6.07 1.28
CA PHE A 54 -2.63 4.65 1.68
C PHE A 54 -3.34 4.43 3.01
N GLN A 55 -3.19 5.35 3.97
CA GLN A 55 -3.92 5.25 5.22
C GLN A 55 -5.43 5.28 4.99
N ARG A 56 -5.92 6.16 4.10
CA ARG A 56 -7.35 6.22 3.72
C ARG A 56 -7.83 4.91 3.10
N VAL A 57 -7.08 4.32 2.18
CA VAL A 57 -7.41 3.02 1.57
C VAL A 57 -7.49 1.92 2.64
N ARG A 58 -6.55 1.89 3.58
CA ARG A 58 -6.53 0.89 4.65
C ARG A 58 -7.64 1.11 5.68
N ARG A 59 -8.06 2.35 5.93
CA ARG A 59 -9.26 2.64 6.72
C ARG A 59 -10.50 1.99 6.10
N GLN A 60 -10.59 1.95 4.76
CA GLN A 60 -11.68 1.23 4.09
C GLN A 60 -11.63 -0.29 4.33
N ASP A 61 -10.46 -0.90 4.42
CA ASP A 61 -10.32 -2.32 4.81
C ASP A 61 -10.93 -2.60 6.20
N ALA A 62 -10.69 -1.72 7.18
CA ALA A 62 -11.32 -1.82 8.49
C ALA A 62 -12.85 -1.68 8.40
N MET A 63 -13.35 -0.62 7.77
CA MET A 63 -14.81 -0.36 7.69
C MET A 63 -15.55 -1.48 6.97
N THR A 64 -15.04 -1.91 5.81
CA THR A 64 -15.64 -3.00 5.03
C THR A 64 -15.64 -4.32 5.79
N THR A 65 -14.56 -4.62 6.53
CA THR A 65 -14.51 -5.80 7.41
C THR A 65 -15.58 -5.71 8.50
N LEU A 66 -15.70 -4.58 9.20
CA LEU A 66 -16.67 -4.40 10.28
C LEU A 66 -18.11 -4.52 9.77
N LEU A 67 -18.42 -3.92 8.62
CA LEU A 67 -19.75 -4.02 8.00
C LEU A 67 -20.07 -5.45 7.55
N ARG A 68 -19.09 -6.21 7.06
CA ARG A 68 -19.28 -7.64 6.73
C ARG A 68 -19.59 -8.45 7.99
N ILE A 69 -18.85 -8.21 9.07
CA ILE A 69 -19.12 -8.86 10.36
C ILE A 69 -20.52 -8.49 10.85
N GLN A 70 -20.93 -7.23 10.74
CA GLN A 70 -22.29 -6.82 11.11
C GLN A 70 -23.34 -7.60 10.35
N LEU A 71 -23.24 -7.65 9.02
CA LEU A 71 -24.19 -8.39 8.19
C LEU A 71 -24.25 -9.87 8.57
N GLN A 72 -23.10 -10.49 8.84
CA GLN A 72 -23.04 -11.89 9.26
C GLN A 72 -23.64 -12.11 10.66
N GLN A 73 -23.45 -11.16 11.58
CA GLN A 73 -24.09 -11.17 12.88
C GLN A 73 -25.62 -11.13 12.75
N GLU A 74 -26.15 -10.21 11.93
CA GLU A 74 -27.60 -10.14 11.69
C GLU A 74 -28.16 -11.42 11.07
N GLN A 75 -27.42 -12.04 10.14
CA GLN A 75 -27.81 -13.34 9.56
C GLN A 75 -27.81 -14.46 10.61
N TRP A 76 -26.82 -14.49 11.51
CA TRP A 76 -26.73 -15.46 12.59
C TRP A 76 -27.89 -15.32 13.59
N ARG A 77 -28.26 -14.07 13.92
CA ARG A 77 -29.35 -13.75 14.85
C ARG A 77 -30.73 -14.24 14.40
N ALA A 78 -30.90 -14.55 13.11
CA ALA A 78 -32.13 -15.16 12.62
C ALA A 78 -32.32 -16.60 13.14
N GLN A 79 -31.27 -17.26 13.63
CA GLN A 79 -31.26 -18.67 14.02
C GLN A 79 -30.83 -18.91 15.47
N ASP A 80 -30.15 -17.95 16.09
CA ASP A 80 -29.60 -18.08 17.45
C ASP A 80 -29.99 -16.90 18.35
N THR A 81 -30.19 -17.18 19.64
CA THR A 81 -30.49 -16.21 20.70
C THR A 81 -29.32 -15.34 21.12
N ASP A 82 -28.09 -15.71 20.81
CA ASP A 82 -26.89 -14.89 20.99
C ASP A 82 -26.30 -14.42 19.65
N TYR A 83 -25.49 -13.37 19.70
CA TYR A 83 -24.57 -13.04 18.60
C TYR A 83 -23.43 -14.06 18.52
N ALA A 84 -22.88 -14.27 17.33
CA ALA A 84 -21.78 -15.19 17.08
C ALA A 84 -20.42 -14.67 17.56
N THR A 85 -19.49 -15.59 17.78
CA THR A 85 -18.06 -15.31 17.92
C THR A 85 -17.42 -15.02 16.56
N LEU A 86 -16.22 -14.43 16.55
CA LEU A 86 -15.48 -14.21 15.30
C LEU A 86 -15.16 -15.53 14.58
N ALA A 87 -14.87 -16.61 15.31
CA ALA A 87 -14.54 -17.89 14.71
C ALA A 87 -15.74 -18.50 13.96
N GLU A 88 -16.94 -18.46 14.55
CA GLU A 88 -18.18 -18.93 13.95
C GLU A 88 -18.54 -18.18 12.66
N LEU A 89 -18.22 -16.88 12.60
CA LEU A 89 -18.42 -16.05 11.41
C LEU A 89 -17.32 -16.19 10.35
N GLY A 90 -16.33 -17.07 10.56
CA GLY A 90 -15.21 -17.29 9.63
C GLY A 90 -14.03 -16.34 9.80
N TRP A 91 -13.98 -15.54 10.88
CA TRP A 91 -12.91 -14.61 11.23
C TRP A 91 -11.97 -15.15 12.31
N GLY A 92 -11.66 -16.46 12.26
CA GLY A 92 -10.82 -17.13 13.27
C GLY A 92 -9.39 -16.58 13.39
N THR A 93 -8.86 -15.95 12.33
CA THR A 93 -7.55 -15.28 12.35
C THR A 93 -7.59 -13.92 13.06
N ALA A 94 -8.80 -13.40 13.34
CA ALA A 94 -9.04 -12.08 13.94
C ALA A 94 -8.30 -10.96 13.20
N GLN A 95 -8.32 -10.97 11.87
CA GLN A 95 -7.71 -9.96 11.01
C GLN A 95 -8.73 -9.37 10.04
N SER A 96 -8.52 -8.11 9.65
CA SER A 96 -9.23 -7.53 8.51
C SER A 96 -8.87 -8.22 7.20
N LEU A 97 -9.68 -8.00 6.17
CA LEU A 97 -9.53 -8.67 4.87
C LEU A 97 -8.12 -8.52 4.28
N ALA A 98 -7.54 -7.32 4.37
CA ALA A 98 -6.16 -7.05 3.93
C ALA A 98 -5.11 -7.17 5.05
N GLY A 99 -5.50 -7.58 6.26
CA GLY A 99 -4.59 -7.84 7.39
C GLY A 99 -3.95 -6.59 8.02
N HIS A 100 -4.49 -5.40 7.76
CA HIS A 100 -3.98 -4.15 8.33
C HIS A 100 -4.48 -3.89 9.76
N TYR A 101 -5.62 -4.46 10.11
CA TYR A 101 -6.24 -4.34 11.42
C TYR A 101 -6.40 -5.72 12.07
N ARG A 102 -6.27 -5.75 13.40
CA ARG A 102 -6.64 -6.89 14.23
C ARG A 102 -8.04 -6.66 14.77
N LEU A 103 -8.87 -7.70 14.67
CA LEU A 103 -10.24 -7.69 15.13
C LEU A 103 -10.31 -8.16 16.59
N GLU A 104 -11.22 -7.56 17.35
CA GLU A 104 -11.60 -8.00 18.68
C GLU A 104 -13.11 -7.93 18.82
N LEU A 105 -13.71 -8.97 19.40
CA LEU A 105 -15.12 -8.97 19.78
C LEU A 105 -15.21 -8.79 21.30
N ARG A 106 -16.08 -7.89 21.74
CA ARG A 106 -16.35 -7.60 23.16
C ARG A 106 -17.85 -7.53 23.40
N ALA A 107 -18.24 -7.65 24.67
CA ALA A 107 -19.63 -7.50 25.12
C ALA A 107 -20.64 -8.33 24.31
N ARG A 108 -20.22 -9.51 23.80
CA ARG A 108 -21.06 -10.43 23.03
C ARG A 108 -21.99 -11.18 23.98
N GLY A 109 -23.29 -11.14 23.67
CA GLY A 109 -24.34 -11.90 24.32
C GLY A 109 -25.66 -11.67 23.61
N PRO A 110 -26.81 -11.92 24.24
CA PRO A 110 -28.12 -11.76 23.58
C PRO A 110 -28.49 -10.29 23.36
N ALA A 111 -27.97 -9.39 24.20
CA ALA A 111 -28.28 -7.97 24.19
C ALA A 111 -27.48 -7.17 23.14
N GLY A 112 -26.40 -7.73 22.59
CA GLY A 112 -25.52 -6.99 21.70
C GLY A 112 -24.14 -7.59 21.55
N TYR A 113 -23.31 -6.90 20.80
CA TYR A 113 -21.89 -7.18 20.65
C TYR A 113 -21.15 -5.90 20.26
N ARG A 114 -19.83 -5.91 20.38
CA ARG A 114 -19.00 -4.84 19.81
C ARG A 114 -17.79 -5.44 19.13
N VAL A 115 -17.67 -5.20 17.83
CA VAL A 115 -16.48 -5.56 17.06
C VAL A 115 -15.57 -4.34 16.91
N ILE A 116 -14.28 -4.53 17.13
CA ILE A 116 -13.27 -3.48 17.12
C ILE A 116 -12.15 -3.88 16.15
N ALA A 117 -11.88 -3.05 15.16
CA ALA A 117 -10.71 -3.14 14.29
C ALA A 117 -9.62 -2.21 14.83
N ARG A 118 -8.55 -2.77 15.41
CA ARG A 118 -7.38 -2.01 15.89
C ARG A 118 -6.23 -2.05 14.88
N PRO A 119 -5.58 -0.92 14.58
CA PRO A 119 -4.33 -0.94 13.81
C PRO A 119 -3.32 -1.91 14.43
N ARG A 120 -2.62 -2.66 13.60
CA ARG A 120 -1.52 -3.50 14.10
C ARG A 120 -0.42 -2.60 14.69
N ARG A 121 0.08 -2.92 15.89
CA ARG A 121 1.03 -2.08 16.66
C ARG A 121 2.27 -1.64 15.86
N ASN A 122 2.79 -2.51 14.99
CA ASN A 122 3.95 -2.23 14.12
C ASN A 122 3.56 -2.26 12.64
N GLY A 123 2.27 -2.10 12.33
CA GLY A 123 1.77 -2.06 10.97
C GLY A 123 1.85 -0.65 10.40
N ALA A 124 1.73 -0.55 9.07
CA ALA A 124 1.78 0.72 8.37
C ALA A 124 0.56 1.65 8.62
N GLN A 125 -0.38 1.22 9.48
CA GLN A 125 -1.50 2.00 9.98
C GLN A 125 -1.31 2.48 11.44
N ALA A 126 -0.22 2.12 12.11
CA ALA A 126 -0.03 2.40 13.53
C ALA A 126 0.00 3.90 13.87
N GLY A 127 0.46 4.74 12.93
CA GLY A 127 0.51 6.20 13.07
C GLY A 127 -0.68 6.95 12.49
N ASP A 128 -1.73 6.26 12.02
CA ASP A 128 -2.93 6.92 11.49
C ASP A 128 -3.70 7.59 12.65
N PRO A 129 -3.99 8.90 12.60
CA PRO A 129 -4.74 9.61 13.63
C PRO A 129 -6.16 9.07 13.88
N CYS A 130 -6.74 8.34 12.92
CA CYS A 130 -8.05 7.71 13.09
C CYS A 130 -8.07 6.54 14.06
N GLY A 131 -6.93 5.87 14.28
CA GLY A 131 -6.80 4.80 15.25
C GLY A 131 -7.76 3.62 15.01
N ALA A 132 -8.43 3.16 16.06
CA ALA A 132 -9.28 1.99 16.04
C ALA A 132 -10.71 2.30 15.59
N PHE A 133 -11.27 1.48 14.72
CA PHE A 133 -12.68 1.55 14.32
C PHE A 133 -13.49 0.55 15.16
N ALA A 134 -14.70 0.92 15.55
CA ALA A 134 -15.59 0.04 16.30
C ALA A 134 -17.00 0.14 15.77
N LEU A 135 -17.71 -0.98 15.84
CA LEU A 135 -19.08 -1.13 15.37
C LEU A 135 -19.82 -2.10 16.30
N ASP A 136 -21.08 -1.83 16.55
CA ASP A 136 -22.02 -2.71 17.24
C ASP A 136 -23.31 -2.88 16.42
N GLN A 137 -24.32 -3.54 16.98
CA GLN A 137 -25.58 -3.81 16.28
C GLN A 137 -26.28 -2.51 15.79
N ASP A 138 -26.04 -1.38 16.47
CA ASP A 138 -26.65 -0.09 16.13
C ASP A 138 -25.79 0.71 15.12
N GLY A 139 -24.60 0.22 14.77
CA GLY A 139 -23.72 0.78 13.75
C GLY A 139 -22.39 1.31 14.31
N PRO A 140 -21.77 2.30 13.64
CA PRO A 140 -20.47 2.83 14.05
C PRO A 140 -20.46 3.43 15.45
N VAL A 141 -19.52 2.97 16.29
CA VAL A 141 -19.26 3.57 17.60
C VAL A 141 -18.24 4.69 17.43
N LEU A 142 -18.67 5.92 17.72
CA LEU A 142 -17.87 7.12 17.49
C LEU A 142 -17.33 7.70 18.81
N GLY A 143 -16.07 8.16 18.80
CA GLY A 143 -15.44 8.81 19.95
C GLY A 143 -15.00 7.85 21.05
N SER A 144 -14.59 8.37 22.22
CA SER A 144 -14.16 7.58 23.40
C SER A 144 -13.04 6.55 23.15
N GLY A 145 -12.04 6.91 22.32
CA GLY A 145 -10.92 6.03 21.96
C GLY A 145 -11.13 5.24 20.66
N PHE A 146 -12.21 5.51 19.92
CA PHE A 146 -12.44 5.03 18.56
C PHE A 146 -12.51 6.16 17.53
N ALA A 147 -12.37 5.79 16.27
CA ALA A 147 -12.42 6.65 15.11
C ALA A 147 -13.71 7.48 15.08
N GLY A 148 -13.59 8.80 14.96
CA GLY A 148 -14.73 9.71 14.88
C GLY A 148 -15.40 9.74 13.50
N ALA A 149 -16.50 10.49 13.38
CA ALA A 149 -17.31 10.56 12.15
C ALA A 149 -16.54 11.02 10.89
N ARG A 150 -15.46 11.79 11.04
CA ARG A 150 -14.60 12.18 9.91
C ARG A 150 -13.86 10.97 9.34
N CYS A 151 -13.34 10.11 10.21
CA CYS A 151 -12.59 8.94 9.82
C CYS A 151 -13.44 7.92 9.07
N TRP A 152 -14.72 7.78 9.43
CA TRP A 152 -15.70 6.91 8.76
C TRP A 152 -16.16 7.41 7.38
N ARG A 153 -15.97 8.69 7.07
CA ARG A 153 -16.36 9.29 5.78
C ARG A 153 -15.23 9.31 4.73
N GLY A 154 -14.03 8.83 5.09
CA GLY A 154 -12.84 8.86 4.26
C GLY A 154 -11.93 10.02 4.60
#